data_AF-A0A7C1NZ21-F1
#
_entry.id   AF-A0A7C1NZ21-F1
#
_cell.length_a   1.000
_cell.length_b   1.000
_cell.length_c   1.000
_cell.angle_alpha   90.00
_cell.angle_beta   90.00
_cell.angle_gamma   90.00
#
_symmetry.space_group_name_H-M   'P 1'
#
loop_
_entity.id
_entity.type
_entity.pdbx_description
1 polymer ?
#
loop_
_entity_poly.entity_id
_entity_poly.type
_entity_poly.pdbx_seq_one_letter_code
_entity_poly.pdbx_strand_id
1 'polypeptide(L)'
;GEIELELVPQGTLAERIRAGGAGIPAFYTPTGYGTELADGKVIAEFDGRKYVQERWLKADFAIVKAHLGDTMGNLTYRMAGRNFNPLMCMAAAKTIAQVSKIVKPGEIDPEQVITPGIFVDGVVEVANPQQEEALIRAGVVYA
;
A
#
# COMPACT_ATOMS: atom_id res chain seq x y z
N GLY A 1 -7.57 -10.35 -24.25
CA GLY A 1 -8.59 -10.21 -23.20
C GLY A 1 -8.98 -8.76 -23.08
N GLU A 2 -10.08 -8.45 -22.40
CA GLU A 2 -10.57 -7.07 -22.21
C GLU A 2 -9.75 -6.28 -21.17
N ILE A 3 -8.98 -6.98 -20.32
CA ILE A 3 -8.18 -6.41 -19.23
C ILE A 3 -6.74 -6.90 -19.36
N GLU A 4 -5.79 -5.98 -19.21
CA GLU A 4 -4.36 -6.28 -19.10
C GLU A 4 -4.01 -6.67 -17.66
N LEU A 5 -3.19 -7.70 -17.49
CA LEU A 5 -2.81 -8.24 -16.18
C LEU A 5 -1.30 -8.36 -16.06
N GLU A 6 -0.73 -7.70 -15.05
CA GLU A 6 0.66 -7.88 -14.63
C GLU A 6 0.70 -8.69 -13.32
N LEU A 7 1.27 -9.89 -13.37
CA LEU A 7 1.49 -10.71 -12.16
C LEU A 7 2.80 -10.30 -11.49
N VAL A 8 2.75 -9.97 -10.20
CA VAL A 8 3.91 -9.52 -9.42
C VAL A 8 3.95 -10.30 -8.10
N PRO A 9 5.10 -10.89 -7.70
CA PRO A 9 5.25 -11.51 -6.39
C PRO A 9 4.93 -10.50 -5.28
N GLN A 10 4.21 -10.92 -4.24
CA GLN A 10 3.70 -9.99 -3.21
C GLN A 10 4.82 -9.15 -2.54
N GLY A 11 5.97 -9.77 -2.25
CA GLY A 11 7.12 -9.06 -1.68
C GLY A 11 7.70 -8.02 -2.64
N THR A 12 7.78 -8.36 -3.93
CA THR A 12 8.17 -7.42 -4.99
C THR A 12 7.16 -6.28 -5.11
N LEU A 13 5.85 -6.56 -5.11
CA LEU A 13 4.81 -5.53 -5.18
C LEU A 13 4.94 -4.54 -4.01
N ALA A 14 5.08 -5.05 -2.79
CA ALA A 14 5.27 -4.22 -1.59
C ALA A 14 6.51 -3.33 -1.72
N GLU A 15 7.64 -3.90 -2.14
CA GLU A 15 8.90 -3.16 -2.27
C GLU A 15 8.88 -2.16 -3.43
N ARG A 16 8.19 -2.46 -4.55
CA ARG A 16 7.97 -1.51 -5.65
C ARG A 16 7.21 -0.28 -5.18
N ILE A 17 6.14 -0.48 -4.42
CA ILE A 17 5.34 0.61 -3.82
C ILE A 17 6.22 1.41 -2.83
N ARG A 18 6.91 0.73 -1.90
CA ARG A 18 7.82 1.38 -0.95
C ARG A 18 8.90 2.21 -1.65
N ALA A 19 9.52 1.65 -2.69
CA ALA A 19 10.53 2.32 -3.52
C ALA A 19 9.95 3.56 -4.21
N GLY A 20 8.68 3.50 -4.65
CA GLY A 20 7.94 4.65 -5.17
C GLY A 20 7.88 5.81 -4.17
N GLY A 21 7.46 5.52 -2.94
CA GLY A 21 7.37 6.53 -1.88
C GLY A 21 8.71 7.01 -1.33
N ALA A 22 9.75 6.17 -1.38
CA ALA A 22 11.11 6.52 -0.97
C ALA A 22 11.94 7.21 -2.07
N GLY A 23 11.41 7.37 -3.29
CA GLY A 23 12.13 7.96 -4.41
C GLY A 23 13.24 7.08 -4.99
N ILE A 24 13.14 5.76 -4.86
CA ILE A 24 14.13 4.78 -5.36
C ILE A 24 13.65 4.25 -6.72
N PRO A 25 14.29 4.62 -7.86
CA PRO A 25 13.78 4.31 -9.19
C PRO A 25 13.79 2.82 -9.54
N ALA A 26 14.74 2.07 -8.99
CA ALA A 26 14.87 0.64 -9.19
C ALA A 26 15.62 -0.02 -8.02
N PHE A 27 15.35 -1.29 -7.79
CA PHE A 27 16.06 -2.14 -6.84
C PHE A 27 16.24 -3.56 -7.41
N TYR A 28 17.10 -4.35 -6.80
CA TYR A 28 17.35 -5.74 -7.20
C TYR A 28 16.78 -6.70 -6.15
N THR A 29 16.10 -7.76 -6.59
CA THR A 29 15.54 -8.83 -5.73
C THR A 29 15.80 -10.19 -6.37
N PRO A 30 16.06 -11.26 -5.59
CA PRO A 30 16.20 -12.60 -6.16
C PRO A 30 14.82 -13.18 -6.55
N THR A 31 13.74 -12.56 -6.08
CA THR A 31 12.37 -13.03 -6.29
C THR A 31 12.01 -12.95 -7.78
N GLY A 32 11.58 -14.08 -8.35
CA GLY A 32 11.19 -14.19 -9.76
C GLY A 32 12.32 -14.59 -10.71
N TYR A 33 13.59 -14.59 -10.28
CA TYR A 33 14.69 -15.10 -11.10
C TYR A 33 14.46 -16.58 -11.46
N GLY A 34 14.69 -16.92 -12.73
CA GLY A 34 14.49 -18.29 -13.25
C GLY A 34 13.02 -18.65 -13.52
N THR A 35 12.12 -17.66 -13.49
CA THR A 35 10.71 -17.81 -13.86
C THR A 35 10.36 -16.84 -15.00
N GLU A 36 9.22 -17.04 -15.65
CA GLU A 36 8.70 -16.15 -16.71
C GLU A 36 8.52 -14.69 -16.24
N LEU A 37 8.39 -14.45 -14.92
CA LEU A 37 8.28 -13.11 -14.35
C LEU A 37 9.56 -12.27 -14.49
N ALA A 38 10.70 -12.90 -14.80
CA ALA A 38 11.97 -12.24 -15.06
C ALA A 38 12.21 -11.93 -16.54
N ASP A 39 11.35 -12.41 -17.44
CA ASP A 39 11.56 -12.26 -18.88
C ASP A 39 11.55 -10.77 -19.28
N GLY A 40 12.57 -10.38 -20.05
CA GLY A 40 12.77 -8.99 -20.49
C GLY A 40 13.27 -8.02 -19.40
N LYS A 41 13.45 -8.47 -18.14
CA LYS A 41 13.98 -7.63 -17.06
C LYS A 41 15.50 -7.67 -16.99
N VAL A 42 16.09 -6.61 -16.43
CA VAL A 42 17.54 -6.52 -16.24
C VAL A 42 17.97 -7.46 -15.13
N ILE A 43 19.00 -8.28 -15.39
CA ILE A 43 19.58 -9.20 -14.41
C ILE A 43 20.96 -8.70 -14.00
N ALA A 44 21.24 -8.73 -12.70
CA ALA A 44 22.57 -8.49 -12.16
C ALA A 44 22.98 -9.65 -11.24
N GLU A 45 24.29 -9.87 -11.10
CA GLU A 45 24.86 -10.85 -10.18
C GLU A 45 25.51 -10.14 -9.00
N PHE A 46 25.17 -10.58 -7.79
CA PHE A 46 25.77 -10.13 -6.54
C PHE A 46 26.16 -11.38 -5.75
N ASP A 47 27.42 -11.48 -5.33
CA ASP A 47 27.94 -12.58 -4.51
C ASP A 47 27.61 -13.98 -5.07
N GLY A 48 27.74 -14.15 -6.39
CA GLY A 48 27.47 -15.43 -7.07
C GLY A 48 25.98 -15.78 -7.20
N ARG A 49 25.07 -14.85 -6.89
CA ARG A 49 23.61 -15.04 -7.01
C ARG A 49 23.02 -14.03 -7.98
N LYS A 50 22.05 -14.46 -8.79
CA LYS A 50 21.36 -13.59 -9.75
C LYS A 50 20.12 -12.94 -9.15
N TYR A 51 19.92 -11.68 -9.52
CA TYR A 51 18.83 -10.84 -9.05
C TYR A 51 18.16 -10.15 -10.24
N VAL A 52 16.85 -9.97 -10.14
CA VAL A 52 16.02 -9.25 -11.11
C VAL A 52 15.91 -7.79 -10.68
N GLN A 53 16.11 -6.87 -11.61
CA GLN A 53 15.82 -5.45 -11.40
C GLN A 53 14.31 -5.22 -11.47
N GLU A 54 13.76 -4.60 -10.43
CA GLU A 54 12.37 -4.17 -10.35
C GLU A 54 12.30 -2.66 -10.27
N ARG A 55 11.27 -2.07 -10.87
CA ARG A 55 11.05 -0.62 -10.91
C ARG A 55 10.02 -0.20 -9.87
N TRP A 56 10.13 1.02 -9.34
CA TRP A 56 9.11 1.54 -8.43
C TRP A 56 7.68 1.41 -8.99
N LEU A 57 6.71 1.49 -8.11
CA LEU A 57 5.31 1.66 -8.47
C LEU A 57 4.80 2.91 -7.79
N LYS A 58 4.24 3.82 -8.58
CA LYS A 58 3.62 5.07 -8.13
C LYS A 58 2.19 5.12 -8.65
N ALA A 59 1.34 5.88 -7.95
CA ALA A 59 -0.04 6.08 -8.35
C ALA A 59 -0.43 7.56 -8.23
N ASP A 60 -1.49 7.96 -8.92
CA ASP A 60 -2.07 9.28 -8.73
C ASP A 60 -2.83 9.36 -7.40
N PHE A 61 -3.54 8.28 -7.05
CA PHE A 61 -4.35 8.20 -5.84
C PHE A 61 -4.08 6.93 -5.04
N ALA A 62 -4.07 7.05 -3.72
CA ALA A 62 -4.17 5.95 -2.77
C ALA A 62 -5.45 6.11 -1.94
N ILE A 63 -6.28 5.06 -1.95
CA ILE A 63 -7.46 4.96 -1.10
C ILE A 63 -7.18 3.86 -0.08
N VAL A 64 -7.01 4.26 1.18
CA VAL A 64 -6.52 3.38 2.23
C VAL A 64 -7.50 3.29 3.39
N LYS A 65 -7.37 2.23 4.20
CA LYS A 65 -8.13 2.04 5.43
C LYS A 65 -7.21 1.99 6.63
N ALA A 66 -7.53 2.80 7.64
CA ALA A 66 -6.84 2.87 8.91
C ALA A 66 -7.82 2.70 10.08
N HIS A 67 -7.28 2.55 11.30
CA HIS A 67 -8.10 2.40 12.51
C HIS A 67 -8.50 3.76 13.08
N LEU A 68 -7.52 4.53 13.56
CA LEU A 68 -7.70 5.92 13.98
C LEU A 68 -6.96 6.84 13.01
N GLY A 69 -7.52 8.03 12.79
CA GLY A 69 -6.82 9.13 12.15
C GLY A 69 -7.03 10.42 12.93
N ASP A 70 -6.04 11.31 12.98
CA ASP A 70 -6.27 12.66 13.48
C ASP A 70 -6.52 13.67 12.35
N THR A 71 -6.91 14.90 12.69
CA THR A 71 -7.14 15.97 11.70
C THR A 71 -5.87 16.47 11.02
N MET A 72 -4.69 16.02 11.44
CA MET A 72 -3.41 16.26 10.75
C MET A 72 -3.02 15.12 9.80
N GLY A 73 -3.82 14.04 9.74
CA GLY A 73 -3.59 12.90 8.87
C GLY A 73 -2.76 11.77 9.49
N ASN A 74 -2.38 11.84 10.77
CA ASN A 74 -1.64 10.75 11.40
C ASN A 74 -2.54 9.52 11.55
N LEU A 75 -2.07 8.35 11.11
CA LEU A 75 -2.86 7.12 11.10
C LEU A 75 -2.27 6.04 12.01
N THR A 76 -3.17 5.34 12.69
CA THR A 76 -2.89 4.05 13.34
C THR A 76 -3.61 2.92 12.61
N TYR A 77 -3.18 1.68 12.83
CA TYR A 77 -3.77 0.50 12.21
C TYR A 77 -3.96 -0.59 13.25
N ARG A 78 -4.92 -1.49 12.99
CA ARG A 78 -5.19 -2.62 13.87
C ARG A 78 -4.72 -3.92 13.21
N MET A 79 -3.65 -4.50 13.78
CA MET A 79 -3.14 -5.84 13.41
C MET A 79 -2.93 -5.98 11.89
N ALA A 80 -3.46 -7.05 11.28
CA ALA A 80 -3.37 -7.32 9.84
C ALA A 80 -4.07 -6.26 8.95
N GLY A 81 -4.90 -5.39 9.54
CA GLY A 81 -5.47 -4.23 8.85
C GLY A 81 -4.45 -3.19 8.43
N ARG A 82 -3.19 -3.29 8.89
CA ARG A 82 -2.09 -2.41 8.45
C ARG A 82 -1.66 -2.70 7.01
N ASN A 83 -1.34 -3.95 6.70
CA ASN A 83 -0.85 -4.45 5.40
C ASN A 83 -0.15 -3.40 4.49
N PHE A 84 -0.67 -3.16 3.29
CA PHE A 84 -0.10 -2.25 2.28
C PHE A 84 -0.42 -0.78 2.51
N ASN A 85 -1.37 -0.44 3.39
CA ASN A 85 -1.87 0.93 3.53
C ASN A 85 -0.75 1.97 3.72
N PRO A 86 0.22 1.81 4.66
CA PRO A 86 1.29 2.78 4.81
C PRO A 86 2.14 2.96 3.55
N LEU A 87 2.41 1.87 2.82
CA LEU A 87 3.21 1.90 1.60
C LEU A 87 2.49 2.68 0.50
N MET A 88 1.19 2.42 0.34
CA MET A 88 0.35 3.10 -0.63
C MET A 88 0.26 4.61 -0.34
N CYS A 89 0.13 5.02 0.92
CA CYS A 89 0.12 6.44 1.29
C CYS A 89 1.37 7.18 0.82
N MET A 90 2.53 6.54 0.94
CA MET A 90 3.81 7.15 0.56
C MET A 90 4.02 7.19 -0.95
N ALA A 91 3.42 6.26 -1.70
CA ALA A 91 3.68 6.05 -3.13
C ALA A 91 2.70 6.76 -4.07
N ALA A 92 1.70 7.46 -3.53
CA ALA A 92 0.69 8.17 -4.31
C ALA A 92 0.87 9.70 -4.26
N ALA A 93 0.40 10.38 -5.31
CA ALA A 93 0.36 11.85 -5.33
C ALA A 93 -0.74 12.42 -4.42
N LYS A 94 -1.84 11.68 -4.25
CA LYS A 94 -2.95 12.01 -3.34
C LYS A 94 -3.41 10.81 -2.53
N THR A 95 -3.51 10.97 -1.22
CA THR A 95 -3.94 9.90 -0.31
C THR A 95 -5.19 10.30 0.46
N ILE A 96 -6.23 9.46 0.36
CA ILE A 96 -7.47 9.57 1.14
C ILE A 96 -7.57 8.35 2.05
N ALA A 97 -7.59 8.59 3.36
CA ALA A 97 -7.67 7.55 4.37
C ALA A 97 -9.07 7.47 4.98
N GLN A 98 -9.72 6.33 4.82
CA GLN A 98 -10.90 5.98 5.61
C GLN A 98 -10.48 5.50 7.00
N VAL A 99 -11.07 6.05 8.06
CA VAL A 99 -10.80 5.64 9.45
C VAL A 99 -12.08 5.26 10.18
N SER A 100 -11.97 4.39 11.19
CA SER A 100 -13.11 4.09 12.06
C SER A 100 -13.48 5.26 12.97
N LYS A 101 -12.51 6.11 13.31
CA LYS A 101 -12.73 7.29 14.15
C LYS A 101 -11.70 8.36 13.85
N ILE A 102 -12.15 9.59 13.68
CA ILE A 102 -11.31 10.79 13.68
C ILE A 102 -11.16 11.28 15.13
N VAL A 103 -9.92 11.51 15.53
CA VAL A 103 -9.55 12.01 16.86
C VAL A 103 -8.87 13.38 16.77
N LYS A 104 -8.74 14.09 17.88
CA LYS A 104 -8.03 15.37 17.90
C LYS A 104 -6.52 15.15 17.85
N PRO A 105 -5.74 16.09 17.27
CA PRO A 105 -4.28 16.05 17.38
C PRO A 105 -3.84 15.97 18.84
N GLY A 106 -2.88 15.07 19.12
CA GLY A 106 -2.42 14.76 20.47
C GLY A 106 -3.18 13.64 21.19
N GLU A 107 -4.32 13.17 20.65
CA GLU A 107 -5.01 11.99 21.18
C GLU A 107 -4.42 10.66 20.65
N ILE A 108 -3.62 10.71 19.58
CA ILE A 108 -2.77 9.59 19.16
C ILE A 108 -1.39 9.81 19.80
N ASP A 109 -0.94 8.83 20.58
CA ASP A 109 0.43 8.80 21.08
C ASP A 109 1.40 8.85 19.88
N PRO A 110 2.35 9.82 19.82
CA PRO A 110 3.32 9.91 18.72
C PRO A 110 4.07 8.61 18.43
N GLU A 111 4.36 7.79 19.45
CA GLU A 111 5.04 6.49 19.29
C GLU A 111 4.13 5.40 18.68
N GLN A 112 2.83 5.65 18.59
CA GLN A 112 1.85 4.76 17.97
C GLN A 112 1.47 5.20 16.54
N VAL A 113 1.96 6.35 16.07
CA VAL A 113 1.75 6.81 14.69
C VAL A 113 2.51 5.91 13.72
N ILE A 114 1.78 5.27 12.81
CA ILE A 114 2.37 4.36 11.83
C ILE A 114 2.55 5.04 10.48
N THR A 115 1.53 5.78 10.02
CA THR A 115 1.64 6.64 8.84
C THR A 115 1.59 8.08 9.32
N PRO A 116 2.72 8.80 9.27
CA PRO A 116 2.72 10.22 9.56
C PRO A 116 1.82 10.99 8.60
N GLY A 117 1.15 12.03 9.10
CA GLY A 117 0.17 12.80 8.34
C GLY A 117 0.70 13.50 7.08
N ILE A 118 2.02 13.63 6.95
CA ILE A 118 2.66 14.15 5.72
C ILE A 118 2.31 13.34 4.46
N PHE A 119 1.94 12.06 4.62
CA PHE A 119 1.57 11.18 3.50
C PHE A 119 0.06 11.09 3.25
N VAL A 120 -0.75 11.93 3.93
CA VAL A 120 -2.22 11.83 3.92
C VAL A 120 -2.82 13.20 3.62
N ASP A 121 -3.54 13.31 2.51
CA ASP A 121 -4.19 14.56 2.09
C ASP A 121 -5.60 14.73 2.69
N GLY A 122 -6.27 13.63 3.01
CA GLY A 122 -7.63 13.66 3.54
C GLY A 122 -7.96 12.45 4.39
N VAL A 123 -8.74 12.68 5.45
CA VAL A 123 -9.25 11.64 6.34
C VAL A 123 -10.77 11.69 6.34
N VAL A 124 -11.41 10.53 6.17
CA VAL A 124 -12.87 10.39 6.21
C VAL A 124 -13.25 9.37 7.27
N GLU A 125 -14.13 9.76 8.19
CA GLU A 125 -14.66 8.85 9.20
C GLU A 125 -15.77 7.97 8.61
N VAL A 126 -15.64 6.66 8.77
CA VAL A 126 -16.70 5.68 8.55
C VAL A 126 -16.73 4.77 9.77
N ALA A 127 -17.60 5.11 10.74
CA ALA A 127 -17.65 4.44 12.04
C ALA A 127 -17.98 2.94 11.96
N ASN A 128 -18.87 2.56 11.04
CA ASN A 128 -19.36 1.19 10.87
C ASN A 128 -19.15 0.70 9.43
N PRO A 129 -17.91 0.46 9.00
CA PRO A 129 -17.65 0.03 7.63
C PRO A 129 -18.16 -1.39 7.43
N GLN A 130 -19.02 -1.57 6.45
CA GLN A 130 -19.50 -2.90 6.08
C GLN A 130 -18.35 -3.71 5.49
N GLN A 131 -18.27 -5.00 5.82
CA GLN A 131 -17.31 -5.89 5.16
C GLN A 131 -17.92 -6.40 3.87
N GLU A 132 -17.20 -6.21 2.76
CA GLU A 132 -17.64 -6.64 1.45
C GLU A 132 -17.96 -8.14 1.40
N GLU A 133 -17.13 -8.99 2.03
CA GLU A 133 -17.40 -10.42 2.10
C GLU A 133 -18.76 -10.72 2.77
N ALA A 134 -19.12 -9.98 3.82
CA ALA A 134 -20.41 -10.13 4.48
C ALA A 134 -21.56 -9.64 3.59
N LEU A 135 -21.37 -8.53 2.86
CA LEU A 135 -22.35 -8.01 1.90
C LEU A 135 -22.60 -8.99 0.74
N ILE A 136 -21.53 -9.56 0.18
CA ILE A 136 -21.60 -10.57 -0.88
C ILE A 136 -22.33 -11.81 -0.37
N ARG A 137 -22.00 -12.31 0.83
CA ARG A 137 -22.71 -13.45 1.45
C ARG A 137 -24.18 -13.14 1.74
N ALA A 138 -24.52 -11.88 1.97
CA ALA A 138 -25.89 -11.41 2.14
C ALA A 138 -26.64 -11.16 0.81
N GLY A 139 -25.99 -11.40 -0.34
CA GLY A 139 -26.60 -11.25 -1.67
C GLY A 139 -26.73 -9.79 -2.13
N VAL A 140 -25.98 -8.86 -1.54
CA VAL A 140 -25.95 -7.47 -2.00
C VAL A 140 -25.23 -7.40 -3.35
N VAL A 141 -25.87 -6.81 -4.35
CA VAL A 141 -25.31 -6.58 -5.68
C VAL A 141 -25.12 -5.08 -5.87
N TYR A 142 -23.94 -4.67 -6.33
CA TYR A 142 -23.71 -3.29 -6.72
C TYR A 142 -24.41 -3.04 -8.07
N ALA A 143 -25.33 -2.07 -8.09
CA ALA A 143 -26.09 -1.67 -9.28
C ALA A 143 -25.26 -0.82 -10.24
#